data_AF-A0AAW2GRI1-F1
#
_entry.id   AF-A0AAW2GRI1-F1
#
_cell.length_a   1.000
_cell.length_b   1.000
_cell.length_c   1.000
_cell.angle_alpha   90.00
_cell.angle_beta   90.00
_cell.angle_gamma   90.00
#
_symmetry.space_group_name_H-M   'P 1'
#
loop_
_entity.id
_entity.type
_entity.pdbx_description
1 polymer ?
#
loop_
_entity_poly.entity_id
_entity_poly.type
_entity_poly.pdbx_seq_one_letter_code
_entity_poly.pdbx_strand_id
1 'polypeptide(L)'
;MLHVCGQIELLKIDFSKFGVTSKNLNKDFSMLISRHCYLMNNAELLIEVISVVLLVQILISCLLICFIGFQLILGIKFHDMVMITKTSTVLITLLLQLFFYSFVGDYLKCQTEEIAFSIYSCNWQNFSMKLKRNILFVIMRSQTPIQLLAGRYIIINIETYMSILKSSLSYLSVLRVMVDG
;
A
#
# COMPACT_ATOMS: atom_id res chain seq x y z
N MET A 1 8.44 -3.66 -3.04
CA MET A 1 7.75 -2.70 -2.13
C MET A 1 8.41 -2.60 -0.77
N LEU A 2 8.51 -3.67 0.05
CA LEU A 2 9.12 -3.58 1.40
C LEU A 2 10.53 -2.98 1.41
N HIS A 3 11.40 -3.38 0.47
CA HIS A 3 12.73 -2.76 0.33
C HIS A 3 12.67 -1.26 0.03
N VAL A 4 11.73 -0.81 -0.81
CA VAL A 4 11.54 0.61 -1.14
C VAL A 4 11.03 1.38 0.08
N CYS A 5 10.06 0.82 0.81
CA CYS A 5 9.58 1.41 2.06
C CYS A 5 10.71 1.54 3.10
N GLY A 6 11.57 0.52 3.24
CA GLY A 6 12.73 0.59 4.13
C GLY A 6 13.75 1.65 3.71
N GLN A 7 14.00 1.82 2.40
CA GLN A 7 14.85 2.90 1.89
C GLN A 7 14.26 4.30 2.15
N ILE A 8 12.93 4.43 2.07
CA ILE A 8 12.21 5.66 2.43
C ILE A 8 12.33 5.95 3.92
N GLU A 9 12.21 4.92 4.77
CA GLU A 9 12.37 5.07 6.22
C GLU A 9 13.79 5.53 6.59
N LEU A 10 14.83 4.94 5.98
CA LEU A 10 16.21 5.41 6.13
C LEU A 10 16.38 6.86 5.68
N LEU A 11 15.77 7.22 4.54
CA LEU A 11 15.79 8.60 4.04
C LEU A 11 15.15 9.59 5.03
N LYS A 12 14.05 9.23 5.70
CA LYS A 12 13.43 10.06 6.74
C LYS A 12 14.38 10.29 7.92
N ILE A 13 15.10 9.25 8.35
CA ILE A 13 16.10 9.35 9.42
C ILE A 13 17.27 10.25 8.99
N ASP A 14 17.71 10.16 7.74
CA ASP A 14 18.78 11.01 7.22
C ASP A 14 18.35 12.48 7.14
N PHE A 15 17.09 12.77 6.77
CA PHE A 15 16.53 14.12 6.80
C PHE A 15 16.37 14.68 8.21
N SER A 16 15.97 13.87 9.19
CA SER A 16 15.81 14.37 10.57
C SER A 16 17.15 14.72 11.23
N LYS A 17 18.24 14.04 10.84
CA LYS A 17 19.61 14.32 11.29
C LYS A 17 20.32 15.41 10.46
N PHE A 18 19.69 15.88 9.38
CA PHE A 18 20.27 16.88 8.50
C PHE A 18 20.55 18.20 9.24
N GLY A 19 21.80 18.68 9.15
CA GLY A 19 22.26 19.92 9.77
C GLY A 19 22.94 19.79 11.14
N VAL A 20 22.99 18.59 11.74
CA VAL A 20 23.69 18.38 13.03
C VAL A 20 25.19 18.12 12.86
N THR A 21 25.60 17.46 11.76
CA THR A 21 26.99 16.99 11.56
C THR A 21 27.63 17.48 10.25
N SER A 22 26.92 18.26 9.45
CA SER A 22 27.30 18.58 8.06
C SER A 22 28.37 19.67 7.97
N LYS A 23 29.54 19.34 7.41
CA LYS A 23 30.57 20.32 7.02
C LYS A 23 30.16 21.14 5.78
N ASN A 24 29.28 20.62 4.92
CA ASN A 24 28.88 21.25 3.66
C ASN A 24 27.39 21.05 3.36
N LEU A 25 26.54 21.84 4.04
CA LEU A 25 25.08 21.78 3.98
C LEU A 25 24.51 21.68 2.55
N ASN A 26 25.05 22.44 1.59
CA ASN A 26 24.54 22.44 0.22
C ASN A 26 24.78 21.12 -0.53
N LYS A 27 25.95 20.49 -0.34
CA LYS A 27 26.28 19.22 -1.01
C LYS A 27 25.46 18.08 -0.42
N ASP A 28 25.41 18.02 0.91
CA ASP A 28 24.67 17.00 1.65
C ASP A 28 23.17 17.08 1.31
N PHE A 29 22.63 18.28 1.25
CA PHE A 29 21.24 18.52 0.84
C PHE A 29 20.96 18.08 -0.60
N SER A 30 21.84 18.42 -1.54
CA SER A 30 21.70 17.99 -2.94
C SER A 30 21.71 16.46 -3.07
N MET A 31 22.52 15.78 -2.27
CA MET A 31 22.58 14.32 -2.23
C MET A 31 21.29 13.71 -1.67
N LEU A 32 20.76 14.25 -0.58
CA LEU A 32 19.49 13.81 0.02
C LEU A 32 18.30 14.01 -0.93
N ILE A 33 18.22 15.16 -1.62
CA ILE A 33 17.19 15.39 -2.64
C ILE A 33 17.33 14.40 -3.79
N SER A 34 18.54 14.21 -4.30
CA SER A 34 18.75 13.29 -5.42
C SER A 34 18.31 11.87 -5.06
N ARG A 35 18.60 11.43 -3.83
CA ARG A 35 18.14 10.14 -3.29
C ARG A 35 16.61 10.11 -3.12
N HIS A 36 15.99 11.17 -2.62
CA HIS A 36 14.53 11.29 -2.53
C HIS A 36 13.88 11.13 -3.90
N CYS A 37 14.29 11.92 -4.89
CA CYS A 37 13.74 11.86 -6.25
C CYS A 37 13.95 10.48 -6.89
N TYR A 38 15.12 9.88 -6.70
CA TYR A 38 15.41 8.52 -7.20
C TYR A 38 14.48 7.47 -6.57
N LEU A 39 14.28 7.52 -5.25
CA LEU A 39 13.41 6.57 -4.55
C LEU A 39 11.94 6.74 -4.93
N MET A 40 11.46 7.99 -5.06
CA MET A 40 10.10 8.27 -5.51
C MET A 40 9.87 7.78 -6.94
N ASN A 41 10.79 8.08 -7.86
CA ASN A 41 10.69 7.61 -9.25
C ASN A 41 10.72 6.08 -9.34
N ASN A 42 11.58 5.42 -8.55
CA ASN A 42 11.60 3.96 -8.49
C ASN A 42 10.31 3.36 -7.93
N ALA A 43 9.70 4.01 -6.93
CA ALA A 43 8.43 3.57 -6.38
C ALA A 43 7.30 3.70 -7.42
N GLU A 44 7.23 4.84 -8.12
CA GLU A 44 6.27 5.08 -9.21
C GLU A 44 6.41 4.03 -10.33
N LEU A 45 7.63 3.77 -10.80
CA LEU A 45 7.90 2.74 -11.81
C LEU A 45 7.49 1.34 -11.34
N LEU A 46 7.79 0.99 -10.08
CA LEU A 46 7.43 -0.32 -9.53
C LEU A 46 5.91 -0.48 -9.46
N ILE A 47 5.18 0.58 -9.09
CA ILE A 47 3.71 0.61 -9.09
C ILE A 47 3.18 0.43 -10.51
N GLU A 48 3.73 1.13 -11.48
CA GLU A 48 3.30 1.03 -12.87
C GLU A 48 3.43 -0.41 -13.40
N VAL A 49 4.58 -1.04 -13.15
CA VAL A 49 4.85 -2.42 -13.58
C VAL A 49 3.90 -3.42 -12.91
N ILE A 50 3.63 -3.26 -11.61
CA ILE A 50 2.76 -4.20 -10.87
C ILE A 50 1.27 -3.89 -11.00
N SER A 51 0.90 -2.72 -11.53
CA SER A 51 -0.48 -2.23 -11.61
C SER A 51 -1.42 -3.19 -12.35
N VAL A 52 -0.99 -3.71 -13.50
CA VAL A 52 -1.76 -4.67 -14.31
C VAL A 52 -1.85 -6.01 -13.61
N VAL A 53 -0.75 -6.47 -13.00
CA VAL A 53 -0.70 -7.73 -12.25
C VAL A 53 -1.69 -7.70 -11.09
N LEU A 54 -1.75 -6.59 -10.35
CA LEU A 54 -2.68 -6.42 -9.24
C LEU A 54 -4.15 -6.37 -9.70
N LEU A 55 -4.42 -5.75 -10.84
CA LEU A 55 -5.77 -5.74 -11.41
C LEU A 55 -6.24 -7.17 -11.72
N VAL A 56 -5.42 -7.93 -12.43
CA VAL A 56 -5.72 -9.33 -12.76
C VAL A 56 -5.86 -10.16 -11.48
N GLN A 57 -4.98 -9.96 -10.51
CA GLN A 57 -5.03 -10.64 -9.22
C GLN A 57 -6.35 -10.37 -8.49
N ILE A 58 -6.80 -9.11 -8.40
CA ILE A 58 -8.07 -8.75 -7.76
C ILE A 58 -9.25 -9.43 -8.46
N LEU A 59 -9.29 -9.40 -9.80
CA LEU A 59 -10.37 -10.01 -10.57
C LEU A 59 -10.43 -11.53 -10.33
N ILE A 60 -9.29 -12.21 -10.39
CA ILE A 60 -9.19 -13.66 -10.12
C ILE A 60 -9.60 -13.95 -8.68
N SER A 61 -9.11 -13.19 -7.70
CA SER A 61 -9.46 -13.37 -6.30
C SER A 61 -10.97 -13.18 -6.06
N CYS A 62 -11.62 -12.20 -6.68
CA CYS A 62 -13.08 -12.03 -6.59
C CYS A 62 -13.84 -13.25 -7.12
N LEU A 63 -13.45 -13.77 -8.30
CA LEU A 63 -14.09 -14.96 -8.87
C LEU A 63 -13.90 -16.19 -7.97
N LEU A 64 -12.68 -16.39 -7.45
CA LEU A 64 -12.37 -17.50 -6.54
C LEU A 64 -13.14 -17.38 -5.21
N ILE A 65 -13.24 -16.18 -4.62
CA ILE A 65 -14.00 -15.96 -3.39
C ILE A 65 -15.47 -16.31 -3.60
N CYS A 66 -16.08 -15.89 -4.71
CA CYS A 66 -17.46 -16.24 -5.04
C CYS A 66 -17.64 -17.77 -5.20
N PHE A 67 -16.77 -18.41 -5.97
CA PHE A 67 -16.86 -19.85 -6.25
C PHE A 67 -16.63 -20.70 -5.00
N ILE A 68 -15.56 -20.42 -4.24
CA ILE A 68 -15.24 -21.14 -3.00
C ILE A 68 -16.24 -20.82 -1.90
N GLY A 69 -16.73 -19.58 -1.81
CA GLY A 69 -17.79 -19.21 -0.87
C GLY A 69 -19.10 -19.95 -1.14
N PHE A 70 -19.47 -20.16 -2.41
CA PHE A 70 -20.61 -20.99 -2.77
C PHE A 70 -20.38 -22.47 -2.40
N GLN A 71 -19.20 -23.02 -2.68
CA GLN A 71 -18.84 -24.37 -2.24
C GLN A 71 -18.91 -24.54 -0.72
N LEU A 72 -18.48 -23.53 0.03
CA LEU A 72 -18.59 -23.53 1.50
C LEU A 72 -20.05 -23.62 1.95
N ILE A 73 -20.96 -22.86 1.33
CA ILE A 73 -22.40 -22.92 1.63
C ILE A 73 -22.97 -24.32 1.36
N LEU A 74 -22.63 -24.93 0.21
CA LEU A 74 -23.06 -26.29 -0.10
C LEU A 74 -22.51 -27.32 0.89
N GLY A 75 -21.22 -27.22 1.25
CA GLY A 75 -20.60 -28.10 2.24
C GLY A 75 -21.31 -28.02 3.60
N ILE A 76 -21.69 -26.81 4.03
CA ILE A 76 -22.48 -26.59 5.25
C ILE A 76 -23.86 -27.27 5.13
N LYS A 77 -24.56 -27.10 4.00
CA LYS A 77 -25.89 -27.68 3.78
C LYS A 77 -25.89 -29.21 3.80
N PHE A 78 -24.89 -29.85 3.20
CA PHE A 78 -24.77 -31.31 3.16
C PHE A 78 -24.00 -31.92 4.34
N HIS A 79 -23.60 -31.11 5.33
CA HIS A 79 -22.78 -31.52 6.47
C HIS A 79 -21.46 -32.24 6.09
N ASP A 80 -20.87 -31.90 4.94
CA ASP A 80 -19.59 -32.47 4.50
C ASP A 80 -18.43 -31.71 5.16
N MET A 81 -17.96 -32.26 6.29
CA MET A 81 -16.87 -31.68 7.07
C MET A 81 -15.54 -31.58 6.30
N VAL A 82 -15.30 -32.46 5.33
CA VAL A 82 -14.07 -32.44 4.51
C VAL A 82 -14.14 -31.28 3.52
N MET A 83 -15.31 -31.06 2.90
CA MET A 83 -15.51 -29.94 1.99
C MET A 83 -15.45 -28.59 2.73
N ILE A 84 -16.07 -28.49 3.90
CA ILE A 84 -16.07 -27.26 4.73
C ILE A 84 -14.64 -26.88 5.12
N THR A 85 -13.86 -27.82 5.64
CA THR A 85 -12.48 -27.56 6.08
C THR A 85 -11.57 -27.14 4.92
N LYS A 86 -11.68 -27.80 3.76
CA LYS A 86 -10.91 -27.42 2.57
C LYS A 86 -11.28 -26.02 2.07
N THR A 87 -12.57 -25.76 1.86
CA THR A 87 -13.06 -24.49 1.30
C THR A 87 -12.80 -23.31 2.24
N SER A 88 -13.01 -23.47 3.54
CA SER A 88 -12.70 -22.45 4.54
C SER A 88 -11.21 -22.12 4.60
N THR A 89 -10.34 -23.13 4.55
CA THR A 89 -8.88 -22.91 4.51
C THR A 89 -8.47 -22.11 3.29
N VAL A 90 -8.94 -22.49 2.10
CA VAL A 90 -8.66 -21.78 0.85
C VAL A 90 -9.19 -20.34 0.89
N LEU A 91 -10.40 -20.14 1.40
CA LEU A 91 -11.01 -18.82 1.53
C LEU A 91 -10.16 -17.92 2.45
N ILE A 92 -9.76 -18.41 3.63
CA ILE A 92 -8.90 -17.67 4.56
C ILE A 92 -7.57 -17.31 3.90
N THR A 93 -6.96 -18.23 3.15
CA THR A 93 -5.71 -17.96 2.41
C THR A 93 -5.88 -16.83 1.39
N LEU A 94 -6.97 -16.84 0.60
CA LEU A 94 -7.26 -15.79 -0.37
C LEU A 94 -7.49 -14.42 0.29
N LEU A 95 -8.22 -14.39 1.42
CA LEU A 95 -8.45 -13.17 2.17
C LEU A 95 -7.16 -12.61 2.77
N LEU A 96 -6.31 -13.46 3.34
CA LEU A 96 -4.99 -13.06 3.84
C LEU A 96 -4.11 -12.50 2.72
N GLN A 97 -4.10 -13.14 1.55
CA GLN A 97 -3.33 -12.65 0.40
C GLN A 97 -3.77 -11.24 -0.01
N LEU A 98 -5.08 -10.98 -0.12
CA LEU A 98 -5.61 -9.65 -0.42
C LEU A 98 -5.28 -8.64 0.69
N PHE A 99 -5.39 -9.05 1.95
CA PHE A 99 -5.02 -8.23 3.09
C PHE A 99 -3.55 -7.79 3.02
N PHE A 100 -2.62 -8.71 2.69
CA PHE A 100 -1.20 -8.36 2.57
C PHE A 100 -0.94 -7.33 1.47
N TYR A 101 -1.59 -7.43 0.30
CA TYR A 101 -1.46 -6.42 -0.75
C TYR A 101 -1.96 -5.05 -0.30
N SER A 102 -3.14 -5.01 0.32
CA SER A 102 -3.73 -3.79 0.88
C SER A 102 -2.90 -3.19 2.01
N PHE A 103 -2.35 -4.02 2.89
CA PHE A 103 -1.46 -3.58 3.96
C PHE A 103 -0.18 -2.96 3.42
N VAL A 104 0.45 -3.59 2.43
CA VAL A 104 1.67 -3.05 1.78
C VAL A 104 1.36 -1.74 1.05
N GLY A 105 0.21 -1.65 0.38
CA GLY A 105 -0.22 -0.42 -0.29
C GLY A 105 -0.43 0.74 0.68
N ASP A 106 -1.10 0.47 1.80
CA ASP A 106 -1.36 1.45 2.86
C ASP A 106 -0.07 1.88 3.56
N TYR A 107 0.80 0.90 3.88
CA TYR A 107 2.11 1.17 4.48
C TYR A 107 2.99 2.02 3.56
N LEU A 108 3.03 1.74 2.25
CA LEU A 108 3.77 2.56 1.29
C LEU A 108 3.26 4.00 1.26
N LYS A 109 1.93 4.17 1.21
CA LYS A 109 1.28 5.49 1.25
C LYS A 109 1.71 6.26 2.50
N CYS A 110 1.55 5.68 3.68
CA CYS A 110 1.94 6.29 4.96
C CYS A 110 3.43 6.66 4.99
N GLN A 111 4.31 5.77 4.54
CA GLN A 111 5.75 6.04 4.50
C GLN A 111 6.09 7.25 3.63
N THR A 112 5.41 7.41 2.48
CA THR A 112 5.65 8.53 1.55
C THR A 112 5.07 9.85 2.06
N GLU A 113 3.93 9.80 2.76
CA GLU A 113 3.28 10.98 3.35
C GLU A 113 4.09 11.56 4.51
N GLU A 114 4.68 10.70 5.36
CA GLU A 114 5.51 11.11 6.50
C GLU A 114 6.84 11.75 6.12
N ILE A 115 7.29 11.63 4.86
CA ILE A 115 8.53 12.27 4.38
C ILE A 115 8.42 13.79 4.54
N ALA A 116 7.27 14.37 4.15
CA ALA A 116 7.04 15.82 4.24
C ALA A 116 7.20 16.32 5.69
N PHE A 117 6.64 15.58 6.65
CA PHE A 117 6.75 15.88 8.07
C PHE A 117 8.19 15.77 8.58
N SER A 118 8.91 14.71 8.20
CA SER A 118 10.30 14.49 8.59
C SER A 118 11.23 15.60 8.08
N ILE A 119 11.00 16.08 6.85
CA ILE A 119 11.72 17.21 6.28
C ILE A 119 11.35 18.51 7.00
N TYR A 120 10.09 18.72 7.34
CA TYR A 120 9.64 19.90 8.08
C TYR A 120 10.26 19.98 9.49
N SER A 121 10.47 18.85 10.15
CA SER A 121 11.07 18.78 11.49
C SER A 121 12.59 19.01 11.53
N CYS A 122 13.28 19.05 10.39
CA CYS A 122 14.71 19.36 10.39
C CYS A 122 14.96 20.82 10.81
N ASN A 123 16.19 21.16 11.23
CA ASN A 123 16.50 22.50 11.76
C ASN A 123 16.65 23.57 10.66
N TRP A 124 15.73 23.57 9.68
CA TRP A 124 15.78 24.36 8.44
C TRP A 124 15.71 25.86 8.63
N GLN A 125 15.26 26.29 9.80
CA GLN A 125 15.19 27.70 10.20
C GLN A 125 16.57 28.39 10.14
N ASN A 126 17.65 27.65 10.37
CA ASN A 126 19.01 28.17 10.39
C ASN A 126 19.71 28.12 9.02
N PHE A 127 19.04 27.63 7.96
CA PHE A 127 19.65 27.49 6.65
C PHE A 127 19.57 28.77 5.80
N SER A 128 20.41 28.83 4.77
CA SER A 128 20.37 29.91 3.78
C SER A 128 19.02 29.99 3.06
N MET A 129 18.62 31.18 2.60
CA MET A 129 17.37 31.37 1.85
C MET A 129 17.23 30.44 0.63
N LYS A 130 18.35 30.14 -0.06
CA LYS A 130 18.36 29.18 -1.18
C LYS A 130 17.97 27.77 -0.73
N LEU A 131 18.52 27.29 0.38
CA LEU A 131 18.19 25.97 0.94
C LEU A 131 16.75 25.90 1.44
N LYS A 132 16.28 26.94 2.16
CA LYS A 132 14.90 27.02 2.63
C LYS A 132 13.89 26.89 1.49
N ARG A 133 14.13 27.59 0.37
CA ARG A 133 13.28 27.51 -0.82
C ARG A 133 13.27 26.10 -1.41
N ASN A 134 14.43 25.44 -1.50
CA ASN A 134 14.49 24.09 -2.03
C ASN A 134 13.80 23.06 -1.10
N ILE A 135 13.94 23.22 0.21
CA ILE A 135 13.21 22.39 1.20
C ILE A 135 11.70 22.51 0.99
N LEU A 136 11.20 23.73 0.81
CA LEU A 136 9.79 23.98 0.55
C LEU A 136 9.31 23.21 -0.70
N PHE A 137 10.07 23.24 -1.79
CA PHE A 137 9.73 22.48 -3.00
C PHE A 137 9.66 20.96 -2.76
N VAL A 138 10.58 20.41 -1.96
CA VAL A 138 10.55 18.98 -1.64
C VAL A 138 9.33 18.65 -0.79
N ILE A 139 9.02 19.46 0.24
CA ILE A 139 7.80 19.28 1.06
C ILE A 139 6.55 19.30 0.17
N MET A 140 6.43 20.28 -0.73
CA MET A 140 5.30 20.38 -1.66
C MET A 140 5.18 19.13 -2.57
N ARG A 141 6.29 18.57 -3.04
CA ARG A 141 6.26 17.33 -3.84
C ARG A 141 5.90 16.11 -2.98
N SER A 142 6.39 16.03 -1.75
CA SER A 142 6.11 14.91 -0.84
C SER A 142 4.66 14.90 -0.32
N GLN A 143 3.91 16.00 -0.45
CA GLN A 143 2.47 16.06 -0.17
C GLN A 143 1.61 15.29 -1.18
N THR A 144 2.18 14.84 -2.30
CA THR A 144 1.54 13.89 -3.21
C THR A 144 2.05 12.48 -2.89
N PRO A 145 1.42 11.74 -1.96
CA PRO A 145 1.89 10.43 -1.57
C PRO A 145 1.74 9.43 -2.71
N ILE A 146 2.65 8.48 -2.75
CA ILE A 146 2.64 7.43 -3.76
C ILE A 146 1.65 6.36 -3.31
N GLN A 147 0.68 6.05 -4.17
CA GLN A 147 -0.40 5.10 -3.88
C GLN A 147 -0.30 3.87 -4.78
N LEU A 148 -0.56 2.70 -4.22
CA LEU A 148 -0.61 1.46 -4.98
C LEU A 148 -1.92 1.39 -5.77
N LEU A 149 -1.84 1.48 -7.10
CA LEU A 149 -3.00 1.49 -7.99
C LEU A 149 -3.07 0.20 -8.82
N ALA A 150 -4.18 -0.54 -8.73
CA ALA A 150 -4.53 -1.61 -9.66
C ALA A 150 -5.19 -1.02 -10.91
N GLY A 151 -4.64 -1.38 -12.08
CA GLY A 151 -5.14 -0.92 -13.39
C GLY A 151 -5.17 0.59 -13.57
N ARG A 152 -4.43 1.37 -12.77
CA ARG A 152 -4.47 2.84 -12.68
C ARG A 152 -5.77 3.47 -12.17
N TYR A 153 -6.77 2.68 -11.78
CA TYR A 153 -8.07 3.20 -11.31
C TYR A 153 -8.40 2.81 -9.88
N ILE A 154 -7.99 1.62 -9.43
CA ILE A 154 -8.39 1.06 -8.13
C ILE A 154 -7.25 1.26 -7.14
N ILE A 155 -7.48 2.07 -6.11
CA ILE A 155 -6.52 2.21 -4.99
C ILE A 155 -6.53 0.93 -4.17
N ILE A 156 -5.36 0.35 -3.94
CA ILE A 156 -5.18 -0.83 -3.09
C ILE A 156 -4.72 -0.36 -1.71
N ASN A 157 -5.68 -0.31 -0.78
CA ASN A 157 -5.45 0.02 0.62
C ASN A 157 -6.38 -0.81 1.51
N ILE A 158 -6.30 -0.61 2.82
CA ILE A 158 -7.12 -1.35 3.79
C ILE A 158 -8.62 -1.02 3.62
N GLU A 159 -8.95 0.21 3.23
CA GLU A 159 -10.33 0.65 3.00
C GLU A 159 -10.98 -0.11 1.83
N THR A 160 -10.28 -0.26 0.70
CA THR A 160 -10.80 -1.02 -0.44
C THR A 160 -10.91 -2.51 -0.15
N TYR A 161 -9.97 -3.08 0.61
CA TYR A 161 -10.09 -4.46 1.11
C TYR A 161 -11.36 -4.66 1.95
N MET A 162 -11.62 -3.75 2.90
CA MET A 162 -12.83 -3.82 3.73
C MET A 162 -14.11 -3.68 2.91
N SER A 163 -14.09 -2.84 1.86
CA SER A 163 -15.21 -2.71 0.92
C SER A 163 -15.48 -4.02 0.18
N ILE A 164 -14.43 -4.63 -0.40
CA ILE A 164 -14.53 -5.91 -1.12
C ILE A 164 -15.06 -7.03 -0.21
N LEU A 165 -14.55 -7.11 1.03
CA LEU A 165 -15.03 -8.07 2.02
C LEU A 165 -16.53 -7.90 2.32
N LYS A 166 -16.97 -6.67 2.61
CA LYS A 166 -18.38 -6.37 2.93
C LYS A 166 -19.30 -6.76 1.78
N SER A 167 -18.94 -6.38 0.55
CA SER A 167 -19.70 -6.75 -0.64
C SER A 167 -19.75 -8.27 -0.81
N SER A 168 -18.61 -8.96 -0.69
CA SER A 168 -18.55 -10.42 -0.84
C SER A 168 -19.42 -11.15 0.19
N LEU A 169 -19.36 -10.74 1.46
CA LEU A 169 -20.20 -11.30 2.52
C LEU A 169 -21.69 -11.05 2.29
N SER A 170 -22.05 -9.86 1.78
CA SER A 170 -23.43 -9.54 1.43
C SER A 170 -23.94 -10.46 0.31
N TYR A 171 -23.17 -10.64 -0.77
CA TYR A 171 -23.51 -11.58 -1.84
C TYR A 171 -23.65 -13.02 -1.35
N LEU A 172 -22.71 -13.50 -0.52
CA LEU A 172 -22.78 -14.85 0.05
C LEU A 172 -23.98 -15.03 0.98
N SER A 173 -24.36 -13.99 1.73
CA SER A 173 -25.54 -14.03 2.59
C SER A 173 -26.82 -14.18 1.78
N VAL A 174 -26.96 -13.46 0.66
CA VAL A 174 -28.09 -13.61 -0.26
C VAL A 174 -28.10 -15.00 -0.90
N LEU A 175 -26.96 -15.48 -1.39
CA LEU A 175 -26.83 -16.83 -1.96
C LEU A 175 -27.22 -17.91 -0.97
N ARG A 176 -26.82 -17.77 0.30
CA ARG A 176 -27.19 -18.71 1.36
C ARG A 176 -28.71 -18.79 1.53
N VAL A 177 -29.39 -17.64 1.62
CA VAL A 177 -30.86 -17.60 1.74
C VAL A 177 -31.54 -18.25 0.53
N MET A 178 -31.04 -18.03 -0.68
CA MET A 178 -31.58 -18.66 -1.90
C MET A 178 -31.34 -20.17 -1.97
N VAL A 179 -30.28 -20.67 -1.33
CA VAL A 179 -29.97 -22.11 -1.28
C VAL A 179 -30.75 -22.79 -0.16
N ASP A 180 -31.06 -22.09 0.93
CA ASP A 180 -31.80 -22.61 2.09
C ASP A 180 -33.33 -22.55 1.90
N GLY A 181 -33.84 -21.67 1.03
CA GLY A 181 -35.26 -21.58 0.64
C GLY A 181 -35.65 -22.56 -0.47
#